data_AF-M1A1P1-F1
#
_entry.id   AF-M1A1P1-F1
#
_cell.length_a   1.000
_cell.length_b   1.000
_cell.length_c   1.000
_cell.angle_alpha   90.00
_cell.angle_beta   90.00
_cell.angle_gamma   90.00
#
_symmetry.space_group_name_H-M   'P 1'
#
loop_
_entity.id
_entity.type
_entity.pdbx_description
1 polymer ?
#
loop_
_entity_poly.entity_id
_entity_poly.type
_entity_poly.pdbx_seq_one_letter_code
_entity_poly.pdbx_strand_id
1 'polypeptide(L)'
;MKRASLAGVSTTTLFYVLCGTIGYAAFGNNAPGNFLTGFGFYEPFWLIDFANVCIAVHLVGAYQVFCQPLYGFVEARCSQRWPDSKFITSEYAMRVPCCGTYNLNLFRLVWRTTYVIVTAVIAMIFPFFNDFLGLIGAASFYPLTVYFPIEMYIAQRKIPKYSFTWVWLKILSWTCLIVSLVAAAGSIQGLATDVKGYKPFSTHQ
;
A
#
# COMPACT_ATOMS: atom_id res chain seq x y z
N MET A 1 -16.64 10.00 -16.32
CA MET A 1 -15.39 10.00 -15.52
C MET A 1 -15.30 11.19 -14.58
N LYS A 2 -15.28 12.46 -15.04
CA LYS A 2 -15.10 13.65 -14.17
C LYS A 2 -16.01 13.71 -12.93
N ARG A 3 -17.32 13.46 -13.07
CA ARG A 3 -18.26 13.46 -11.93
C ARG A 3 -17.97 12.34 -10.91
N ALA A 4 -17.61 11.16 -11.39
CA ALA A 4 -17.26 10.03 -10.53
C ALA A 4 -15.91 10.29 -9.81
N SER A 5 -14.91 10.82 -10.51
CA SER A 5 -13.65 11.23 -9.91
C SER A 5 -13.83 12.34 -8.87
N LEU A 6 -14.67 13.34 -9.16
CA LEU A 6 -14.99 14.40 -8.21
C LEU A 6 -15.67 13.81 -6.96
N ALA A 7 -16.71 13.00 -7.14
CA ALA A 7 -17.39 12.36 -6.02
C ALA A 7 -16.42 11.52 -5.18
N GLY A 8 -15.62 10.67 -5.82
CA GLY A 8 -14.64 9.82 -5.13
C GLY A 8 -13.62 10.64 -4.33
N VAL A 9 -12.96 11.61 -4.97
CA VAL A 9 -11.93 12.45 -4.32
C VAL A 9 -12.52 13.31 -3.20
N SER A 10 -13.70 13.90 -3.42
CA SER A 10 -14.37 14.70 -2.39
C SER A 10 -14.76 13.85 -1.19
N THR A 11 -15.33 12.66 -1.42
CA THR A 11 -15.68 11.73 -0.35
C THR A 11 -14.46 11.28 0.43
N THR A 12 -13.38 10.84 -0.22
CA THR A 12 -12.15 10.42 0.48
C THR A 12 -11.50 11.57 1.25
N THR A 13 -11.48 12.77 0.67
CA THR A 13 -10.92 13.95 1.34
C THR A 13 -11.71 14.28 2.59
N LEU A 14 -13.05 14.27 2.51
CA LEU A 14 -13.91 14.51 3.66
C LEU A 14 -13.68 13.47 4.76
N PHE A 15 -13.60 12.19 4.42
CA PHE A 15 -13.31 11.14 5.41
C PHE A 15 -11.93 11.31 6.06
N TYR A 16 -10.87 11.58 5.30
CA TYR A 16 -9.54 11.76 5.89
C TYR A 16 -9.44 13.00 6.78
N VAL A 17 -10.00 14.14 6.34
CA VAL A 17 -10.03 15.37 7.15
C VAL A 17 -10.85 15.15 8.42
N LEU A 18 -11.99 14.47 8.32
CA LEU A 18 -12.84 14.18 9.48
C LEU A 18 -12.14 13.25 10.48
N CYS A 19 -11.53 12.15 10.00
CA CYS A 19 -10.79 11.24 10.88
C CYS A 19 -9.60 11.94 11.55
N GLY A 20 -8.86 12.77 10.81
CA GLY A 20 -7.72 13.52 11.36
C GLY A 20 -8.13 14.58 12.37
N THR A 21 -9.15 15.39 12.06
CA THR A 21 -9.59 16.48 12.94
C THR A 21 -10.31 15.97 14.18
N ILE A 22 -11.21 14.97 14.07
CA ILE A 22 -11.87 14.36 15.22
C ILE A 22 -10.87 13.58 16.07
N GLY A 23 -9.98 12.82 15.44
CA GLY A 23 -8.92 12.08 16.15
C GLY A 23 -8.02 13.02 16.95
N TYR A 24 -7.58 14.12 16.35
CA TYR A 24 -6.81 15.14 17.05
C TYR A 24 -7.63 15.85 18.14
N ALA A 25 -8.91 16.15 17.90
CA ALA A 25 -9.77 16.76 18.92
C ALA A 25 -9.98 15.83 20.14
N ALA A 26 -10.00 14.52 19.94
CA ALA A 26 -10.17 13.53 20.99
C ALA A 26 -8.87 13.25 21.79
N PHE A 27 -7.73 13.14 21.11
CA PHE A 27 -6.46 12.68 21.73
C PHE A 27 -5.38 13.77 21.83
N GLY A 28 -5.57 14.92 21.19
CA GLY A 28 -4.58 15.99 21.11
C GLY A 28 -3.24 15.52 20.57
N ASN A 29 -2.15 16.00 21.18
CA ASN A 29 -0.78 15.63 20.82
C ASN A 29 -0.43 14.16 21.09
N ASN A 30 -1.29 13.42 21.82
CA ASN A 30 -1.09 12.01 22.12
C ASN A 30 -1.83 11.10 21.12
N ALA A 31 -2.33 11.64 20.00
CA ALA A 31 -3.02 10.85 18.99
C ALA A 31 -2.12 9.72 18.45
N PRO A 32 -2.52 8.45 18.60
CA PRO A 32 -1.74 7.32 18.12
C PRO A 32 -1.79 7.22 16.59
N GLY A 33 -0.73 6.72 15.95
CA GLY A 33 -0.73 6.47 14.51
C GLY A 33 -1.73 5.39 14.06
N ASN A 34 -2.05 4.45 14.94
CA ASN A 34 -3.19 3.54 14.80
C ASN A 34 -4.16 3.78 15.96
N PHE A 35 -5.34 4.33 15.64
CA PHE A 35 -6.36 4.63 16.64
C PHE A 35 -6.80 3.37 17.41
N LEU A 36 -6.92 2.22 16.74
CA LEU A 36 -7.38 0.98 17.38
C LEU A 36 -6.40 0.43 18.42
N THR A 37 -5.13 0.83 18.40
CA THR A 37 -4.12 0.41 19.38
C THR A 37 -3.88 1.43 20.49
N GLY A 38 -4.34 2.68 20.34
CA GLY A 38 -4.10 3.74 21.33
C GLY A 38 -5.29 4.04 22.24
N PHE A 39 -6.37 3.25 22.18
CA PHE A 39 -7.40 3.28 23.19
C PHE A 39 -6.86 2.65 24.49
N GLY A 40 -6.27 3.47 25.36
CA GLY A 40 -5.97 3.08 26.74
C GLY A 40 -7.22 2.84 27.60
N PHE A 41 -8.42 3.07 27.03
CA PHE A 41 -9.71 2.80 27.64
C PHE A 41 -10.39 1.62 26.94
N TYR A 42 -10.49 0.54 27.69
CA TYR A 42 -10.97 -0.76 27.29
C TYR A 42 -12.51 -0.90 27.28
N GLU A 43 -13.28 0.16 26.96
CA GLU A 43 -14.74 0.03 26.86
C GLU A 43 -15.32 0.88 25.72
N PRO A 44 -16.14 0.30 24.81
CA PRO A 44 -16.55 -1.10 24.72
C PRO A 44 -15.69 -1.95 23.73
N PHE A 45 -15.17 -3.07 24.21
CA PHE A 45 -14.33 -4.01 23.43
C PHE A 45 -14.97 -4.49 22.11
N TRP A 46 -16.29 -4.71 22.11
CA TRP A 46 -17.00 -5.23 20.93
C TRP A 46 -16.86 -4.32 19.72
N LEU A 47 -16.75 -3.01 19.92
CA LEU A 47 -16.63 -2.04 18.83
C LEU A 47 -15.23 -2.08 18.21
N ILE A 48 -14.20 -2.26 19.04
CA ILE A 48 -12.81 -2.44 18.59
C ILE A 48 -12.68 -3.77 17.85
N ASP A 49 -13.26 -4.85 18.38
CA ASP A 49 -13.27 -6.16 17.74
C ASP A 49 -13.99 -6.13 16.39
N PHE A 50 -15.17 -5.49 16.34
CA PHE A 50 -15.91 -5.30 15.09
C PHE A 50 -15.10 -4.51 14.06
N ALA A 51 -14.43 -3.43 14.48
CA ALA A 51 -13.56 -2.65 13.61
C ALA A 51 -12.38 -3.48 13.08
N ASN A 52 -11.73 -4.29 13.94
CA ASN A 52 -10.66 -5.20 13.54
C ASN A 52 -11.14 -6.28 12.55
N VAL A 53 -12.35 -6.83 12.74
CA VAL A 53 -12.95 -7.77 11.78
C VAL A 53 -13.19 -7.09 10.44
N CYS A 54 -13.71 -5.85 10.42
CA CYS A 54 -13.92 -5.10 9.19
C CYS A 54 -12.60 -4.83 8.46
N ILE A 55 -11.54 -4.45 9.19
CA ILE A 55 -10.19 -4.28 8.64
C ILE A 55 -9.67 -5.59 8.06
N ALA A 56 -9.82 -6.71 8.77
CA ALA A 56 -9.38 -8.02 8.30
C ALA A 56 -10.09 -8.40 6.98
N VAL A 57 -11.42 -8.29 6.93
CA VAL A 57 -12.21 -8.58 5.71
C VAL A 57 -11.77 -7.68 4.55
N HIS A 58 -11.60 -6.38 4.80
CA HIS A 58 -11.14 -5.42 3.80
C HIS A 58 -9.73 -5.75 3.28
N LEU A 59 -8.77 -6.00 4.18
CA LEU A 59 -7.38 -6.27 3.85
C LEU A 59 -7.20 -7.59 3.10
N VAL A 60 -7.96 -8.63 3.44
CA VAL A 60 -7.97 -9.89 2.67
C VAL A 60 -8.37 -9.63 1.22
N GLY A 61 -9.45 -8.86 1.00
CA GLY A 61 -9.88 -8.49 -0.35
C GLY A 61 -8.83 -7.66 -1.08
N ALA A 62 -8.28 -6.64 -0.43
CA ALA A 62 -7.24 -5.78 -0.99
C ALA A 62 -5.99 -6.59 -1.39
N TYR A 63 -5.50 -7.45 -0.49
CA TYR A 63 -4.34 -8.31 -0.74
C TYR A 63 -4.53 -9.18 -1.98
N GLN A 64 -5.71 -9.80 -2.13
CA GLN A 64 -6.03 -10.63 -3.29
C GLN A 64 -5.93 -9.85 -4.60
N VAL A 65 -6.46 -8.62 -4.63
CA VAL A 65 -6.45 -7.76 -5.83
C VAL A 65 -5.04 -7.26 -6.12
N PHE A 66 -4.28 -6.80 -5.11
CA PHE A 66 -2.93 -6.26 -5.29
C PHE A 66 -1.91 -7.32 -5.70
N CYS A 67 -2.10 -8.58 -5.32
CA CYS A 67 -1.20 -9.66 -5.72
C CYS A 67 -1.40 -10.12 -7.17
N GLN A 68 -2.59 -9.95 -7.77
CA GLN A 68 -2.85 -10.46 -9.13
C GLN A 68 -1.88 -9.93 -10.20
N PRO A 69 -1.57 -8.62 -10.28
CA PRO A 69 -0.64 -8.12 -11.30
C PRO A 69 0.76 -8.68 -11.14
N LEU A 70 1.23 -8.87 -9.89
CA LEU A 70 2.55 -9.45 -9.60
C LEU A 70 2.61 -10.92 -10.00
N TYR A 71 1.58 -11.69 -9.65
CA TYR A 71 1.46 -13.09 -10.07
C TYR A 71 1.42 -13.19 -11.58
N GLY A 72 0.56 -12.42 -12.25
CA GLY A 72 0.45 -12.42 -13.71
C GLY A 72 1.77 -12.05 -14.40
N PHE A 73 2.48 -11.03 -13.90
CA PHE A 73 3.77 -10.62 -14.46
C PHE A 73 4.84 -11.71 -14.36
N VAL A 74 5.01 -12.31 -13.17
CA VAL A 74 6.03 -13.34 -12.96
C VAL A 74 5.67 -14.62 -13.70
N GLU A 75 4.41 -15.05 -13.63
CA GLU A 75 3.92 -16.24 -14.33
C GLU A 75 4.09 -16.09 -15.85
N ALA A 76 3.71 -14.95 -16.43
CA ALA A 76 3.88 -14.69 -17.86
C ALA A 76 5.36 -14.66 -18.26
N ARG A 77 6.21 -14.02 -17.46
CA ARG A 77 7.64 -13.89 -17.78
C ARG A 77 8.37 -15.24 -17.67
N CYS A 78 8.02 -16.07 -16.69
CA CYS A 78 8.55 -17.43 -16.54
C CYS A 78 8.08 -18.34 -17.68
N SER A 79 6.80 -18.26 -18.05
CA SER A 79 6.22 -19.02 -19.17
C SER A 79 6.88 -18.67 -20.51
N GLN A 80 7.12 -17.38 -20.78
CA GLN A 80 7.81 -16.93 -21.99
C GLN A 80 9.30 -17.33 -22.02
N ARG A 81 9.96 -17.36 -20.85
CA ARG A 81 11.40 -17.63 -20.76
C ARG A 81 11.75 -19.11 -20.83
N TRP A 82 10.88 -19.97 -20.31
CA TRP A 82 11.08 -21.43 -20.24
C TRP A 82 9.85 -22.20 -20.73
N PRO A 83 9.51 -22.09 -22.03
CA PRO A 83 8.32 -22.74 -22.58
C PRO A 83 8.39 -24.27 -22.51
N ASP A 84 9.59 -24.85 -22.64
CA ASP A 84 9.81 -26.30 -22.65
C ASP A 84 9.76 -26.96 -21.26
N SER A 85 9.71 -26.15 -20.19
CA SER A 85 9.66 -26.67 -18.83
C SER A 85 8.27 -27.22 -18.52
N LYS A 86 8.18 -28.55 -18.36
CA LYS A 86 6.95 -29.22 -17.93
C LYS A 86 6.45 -28.71 -16.57
N PHE A 87 7.31 -28.23 -15.67
CA PHE A 87 6.87 -27.69 -14.39
C PHE A 87 6.11 -26.36 -14.52
N ILE A 88 6.51 -25.51 -15.47
CA ILE A 88 5.96 -24.17 -15.68
C ILE A 88 4.73 -24.22 -16.60
N THR A 89 4.77 -25.05 -17.65
CA THR A 89 3.73 -25.06 -18.69
C THR A 89 2.67 -26.14 -18.49
N SER A 90 2.92 -27.19 -17.69
CA SER A 90 1.92 -28.26 -17.51
C SER A 90 0.75 -27.81 -16.65
N GLU A 91 -0.45 -28.00 -17.19
CA GLU A 91 -1.70 -27.91 -16.45
C GLU A 91 -2.19 -29.33 -16.13
N TYR A 92 -2.28 -29.67 -14.85
CA TYR A 92 -2.80 -30.93 -14.36
C TYR A 92 -4.28 -30.74 -14.02
N ALA A 93 -5.18 -31.34 -14.81
CA ALA A 93 -6.60 -31.33 -14.53
C ALA A 93 -6.91 -32.27 -13.36
N MET A 94 -7.20 -31.73 -12.18
CA MET A 94 -7.61 -32.48 -11.01
C MET A 94 -9.11 -32.35 -10.82
N ARG A 95 -9.82 -33.48 -10.81
CA ARG A 95 -11.27 -33.51 -10.60
C ARG A 95 -11.55 -33.49 -9.11
N VAL A 96 -11.97 -32.34 -8.59
CA VAL A 96 -12.28 -32.18 -7.17
C VAL A 96 -13.74 -32.60 -6.95
N PRO A 97 -14.03 -33.51 -6.00
CA PRO A 97 -15.40 -33.85 -5.64
C PRO A 97 -16.16 -32.58 -5.26
N CYS A 98 -17.37 -32.39 -5.80
CA CYS A 98 -18.27 -31.23 -5.59
C CYS A 98 -17.94 -29.91 -6.31
N CYS A 99 -16.75 -29.72 -6.90
CA CYS A 99 -16.32 -28.39 -7.38
C CYS A 99 -15.86 -28.35 -8.87
N GLY A 100 -15.82 -29.50 -9.55
CA GLY A 100 -15.51 -29.60 -10.98
C GLY A 100 -14.04 -29.91 -11.29
N THR A 101 -13.63 -29.76 -12.56
CA THR A 101 -12.25 -29.94 -13.01
C THR A 101 -11.46 -28.66 -12.82
N TYR A 102 -10.43 -28.70 -11.97
CA TYR A 102 -9.51 -27.59 -11.76
C TYR A 102 -8.17 -27.85 -12.46
N ASN A 103 -7.74 -26.92 -13.30
CA ASN A 103 -6.42 -26.96 -13.93
C ASN A 103 -5.36 -26.42 -12.97
N LEU A 104 -4.68 -27.32 -12.26
CA LEU A 104 -3.60 -26.98 -11.35
C LEU A 104 -2.29 -26.88 -12.11
N ASN A 105 -1.59 -25.78 -11.92
CA ASN A 105 -0.22 -25.62 -12.39
C ASN A 105 0.69 -25.59 -11.16
N LEU A 106 1.63 -26.53 -11.09
CA LEU A 106 2.49 -26.71 -9.91
C LEU A 106 3.37 -25.47 -9.68
N PHE A 107 3.86 -24.83 -10.75
CA PHE A 107 4.60 -23.58 -10.63
C PHE A 107 3.74 -22.46 -10.02
N ARG A 108 2.50 -22.26 -10.50
CA ARG A 108 1.58 -21.26 -9.92
C ARG A 108 1.34 -21.51 -8.43
N LEU A 109 1.14 -22.77 -8.04
CA LEU A 109 0.92 -23.14 -6.64
C LEU A 109 2.14 -22.80 -5.78
N VAL A 110 3.33 -23.30 -6.15
CA VAL A 110 4.57 -23.10 -5.40
C VAL A 110 4.96 -21.61 -5.35
N TRP A 111 4.83 -20.90 -6.46
CA TRP A 111 5.16 -19.48 -6.53
C TRP A 111 4.27 -18.65 -5.60
N ARG A 112 2.94 -18.83 -5.68
CA ARG A 112 2.00 -18.06 -4.88
C ARG A 112 2.11 -18.39 -3.38
N THR A 113 2.30 -19.66 -3.01
CA THR A 113 2.51 -20.02 -1.60
C THR A 113 3.82 -19.45 -1.07
N THR A 114 4.91 -19.55 -1.83
CA THR A 114 6.21 -18.97 -1.46
C THR A 114 6.10 -17.45 -1.29
N TYR A 115 5.41 -16.77 -2.20
CA TYR A 115 5.19 -15.32 -2.10
C TYR A 115 4.45 -14.92 -0.82
N VAL A 116 3.38 -15.64 -0.47
CA VAL A 116 2.62 -15.40 0.77
C VAL A 116 3.51 -15.64 2.00
N ILE A 117 4.26 -16.75 2.02
CA ILE A 117 5.17 -17.07 3.14
C ILE A 117 6.22 -15.98 3.31
N VAL A 118 6.89 -15.56 2.22
CA VAL A 118 7.92 -14.53 2.26
C VAL A 118 7.34 -13.20 2.74
N THR A 119 6.20 -12.77 2.19
CA THR A 119 5.56 -11.51 2.59
C THR A 119 5.10 -11.53 4.05
N ALA A 120 4.57 -12.66 4.53
CA ALA A 120 4.21 -12.84 5.93
C ALA A 120 5.43 -12.80 6.86
N VAL A 121 6.54 -13.46 6.50
CA VAL A 121 7.79 -13.42 7.27
C VAL A 121 8.36 -12.01 7.35
N ILE A 122 8.36 -11.28 6.23
CA ILE A 122 8.81 -9.87 6.22
C ILE A 122 7.92 -9.02 7.13
N ALA A 123 6.60 -9.20 7.07
CA ALA A 123 5.65 -8.48 7.93
C ALA A 123 5.86 -8.78 9.43
N MET A 124 6.23 -10.02 9.79
CA MET A 124 6.54 -10.40 11.16
C MET A 124 7.86 -9.80 11.67
N ILE A 125 8.87 -9.66 10.80
CA ILE A 125 10.19 -9.11 11.16
C ILE A 125 10.14 -7.58 11.31
N PHE A 126 9.28 -6.90 10.55
CA PHE A 126 9.23 -5.44 10.49
C PHE A 126 7.82 -4.89 10.80
N PRO A 127 7.37 -4.90 12.07
CA PRO A 127 6.03 -4.47 12.45
C PRO A 127 5.84 -2.94 12.51
N PHE A 128 6.61 -2.15 11.74
CA PHE A 128 6.61 -0.67 11.78
C PHE A 128 5.71 -0.06 10.69
N PHE A 129 4.41 -0.36 10.76
CA PHE A 129 3.48 -0.04 9.68
C PHE A 129 3.49 1.45 9.28
N ASN A 130 3.47 2.37 10.25
CA ASN A 130 3.39 3.81 9.99
C ASN A 130 4.62 4.35 9.28
N ASP A 131 5.82 3.95 9.70
CA ASP A 131 7.07 4.42 9.10
C ASP A 131 7.27 3.87 7.69
N PHE A 132 6.93 2.59 7.46
CA PHE A 132 6.98 2.02 6.11
C PHE A 132 5.96 2.69 5.17
N LEU A 133 4.74 2.93 5.64
CA LEU A 133 3.75 3.66 4.84
C LEU A 133 4.18 5.09 4.55
N GLY A 134 4.73 5.79 5.53
CA GLY A 134 5.25 7.15 5.36
C GLY A 134 6.38 7.19 4.34
N LEU A 135 7.32 6.25 4.41
CA LEU A 135 8.45 6.17 3.49
C LEU A 135 8.02 5.80 2.06
N ILE A 136 7.20 4.76 1.90
CA ILE A 136 6.67 4.35 0.58
C ILE A 136 5.81 5.46 0.00
N GLY A 137 4.96 6.09 0.81
CA GLY A 137 4.14 7.23 0.43
C GLY A 137 4.99 8.39 -0.07
N ALA A 138 6.00 8.81 0.68
CA ALA A 138 6.91 9.89 0.30
C ALA A 138 7.70 9.55 -0.98
N ALA A 139 8.22 8.33 -1.09
CA ALA A 139 9.01 7.89 -2.24
C ALA A 139 8.18 7.80 -3.53
N SER A 140 6.91 7.38 -3.43
CA SER A 140 6.02 7.24 -4.59
C SER A 140 5.29 8.52 -4.96
N PHE A 141 4.95 9.37 -3.99
CA PHE A 141 4.14 10.57 -4.18
C PHE A 141 4.78 11.57 -5.16
N TYR A 142 6.04 11.94 -4.96
CA TYR A 142 6.69 12.91 -5.85
C TYR A 142 6.74 12.43 -7.32
N PRO A 143 7.36 11.28 -7.65
CA PRO A 143 7.49 10.88 -9.05
C PRO A 143 6.14 10.57 -9.68
N LEU A 144 5.30 9.76 -9.03
CA LEU A 144 4.10 9.20 -9.66
C LEU A 144 2.89 10.13 -9.61
N THR A 145 2.69 10.88 -8.53
CA THR A 145 1.50 11.70 -8.33
C THR A 145 1.73 13.15 -8.76
N VAL A 146 2.96 13.66 -8.67
CA VAL A 146 3.25 15.07 -8.93
C VAL A 146 4.07 15.26 -10.20
N TYR A 147 5.30 14.77 -10.23
CA TYR A 147 6.25 15.05 -11.32
C TYR A 147 5.76 14.53 -12.67
N PHE A 148 5.49 13.21 -12.79
CA PHE A 148 5.09 12.64 -14.07
C PHE A 148 3.80 13.26 -14.62
N PRO A 149 2.69 13.41 -13.85
CA PRO A 149 1.48 14.03 -14.36
C PRO A 149 1.67 15.50 -14.78
N ILE A 150 2.47 16.28 -14.04
CA ILE A 150 2.76 17.68 -14.39
C ILE A 150 3.58 17.76 -15.68
N GLU A 151 4.64 16.97 -15.82
CA GLU A 151 5.44 16.95 -17.06
C GLU A 151 4.62 16.47 -18.25
N MET A 152 3.79 15.43 -18.07
CA MET A 152 2.87 14.94 -19.10
C MET A 152 1.89 16.03 -19.52
N TYR A 153 1.34 16.79 -18.56
CA TYR A 153 0.42 17.89 -18.85
C TYR A 153 1.11 19.02 -19.62
N ILE A 154 2.31 19.43 -19.22
CA ILE A 154 3.12 20.44 -19.91
C ILE A 154 3.42 20.00 -21.35
N ALA A 155 3.83 18.74 -21.54
CA ALA A 155 4.18 18.17 -22.84
C ALA A 155 2.94 18.07 -23.76
N GLN A 156 1.81 17.57 -23.26
CA GLN A 156 0.58 17.43 -24.06
C GLN A 156 -0.03 18.79 -24.44
N ARG A 157 -0.05 19.75 -23.51
CA ARG A 157 -0.62 21.08 -23.75
C ARG A 157 0.37 22.07 -24.38
N LYS A 158 1.61 21.63 -24.65
CA LYS A 158 2.69 22.44 -25.23
C LYS A 158 2.81 23.81 -24.55
N ILE A 159 2.77 23.81 -23.22
CA ILE A 159 2.79 25.06 -22.44
C ILE A 159 4.13 25.76 -22.68
N PRO A 160 4.13 27.05 -23.07
CA PRO A 160 5.37 27.77 -23.31
C PRO A 160 6.19 27.87 -22.03
N LYS A 161 7.50 27.60 -22.16
CA LYS A 161 8.45 27.74 -21.06
C LYS A 161 8.39 29.18 -20.53
N TYR A 162 8.46 29.33 -19.20
CA TYR A 162 8.33 30.61 -18.50
C TYR A 162 6.96 31.31 -18.56
N SER A 163 5.94 30.66 -19.12
CA SER A 163 4.55 31.12 -18.92
C SER A 163 4.18 31.08 -17.43
N PHE A 164 3.28 31.97 -17.01
CA PHE A 164 2.75 31.98 -15.64
C PHE A 164 2.28 30.59 -15.18
N THR A 165 1.54 29.87 -16.02
CA THR A 165 1.08 28.50 -15.72
C THR A 165 2.25 27.52 -15.59
N TRP A 166 3.27 27.64 -16.44
CA TRP A 166 4.45 26.76 -16.39
C TRP A 166 5.23 26.97 -15.09
N VAL A 167 5.44 28.24 -14.70
CA VAL A 167 6.14 28.59 -13.46
C VAL A 167 5.39 28.06 -12.25
N TRP A 168 4.07 28.25 -12.17
CA TRP A 168 3.26 27.71 -11.06
C TRP A 168 3.30 26.18 -10.96
N LEU A 169 3.22 25.48 -12.10
CA LEU A 169 3.32 24.01 -12.12
C LEU A 169 4.69 23.53 -11.63
N LYS A 170 5.77 24.22 -12.00
CA LYS A 170 7.12 23.89 -11.53
C LYS A 170 7.29 24.22 -10.04
N ILE A 171 6.79 25.36 -9.57
CA ILE A 171 6.79 25.70 -8.13
C ILE A 171 6.07 24.61 -7.34
N LEU A 172 4.86 24.21 -7.75
CA LEU A 172 4.12 23.13 -7.11
C LEU A 172 4.94 21.83 -7.06
N SER A 173 5.56 21.44 -8.17
CA SER A 173 6.39 20.24 -8.25
C SER A 173 7.58 20.29 -7.29
N TRP A 174 8.33 21.40 -7.27
CA TRP A 174 9.48 21.58 -6.36
C TRP A 174 9.07 21.62 -4.89
N THR A 175 7.96 22.28 -4.55
CA THR A 175 7.43 22.28 -3.18
C THR A 175 7.07 20.86 -2.74
N CYS A 176 6.34 20.11 -3.58
CA CYS A 176 6.00 18.72 -3.27
C CYS A 176 7.23 17.81 -3.17
N LEU A 177 8.30 18.07 -3.94
CA LEU A 177 9.57 17.36 -3.79
C LEU A 177 10.15 17.58 -2.39
N ILE A 178 10.24 18.84 -1.96
CA ILE A 178 10.79 19.18 -0.63
C ILE A 178 9.96 18.51 0.47
N VAL A 179 8.62 18.61 0.39
CA VAL A 179 7.72 17.95 1.35
C VAL A 179 7.95 16.44 1.37
N SER A 180 8.12 15.80 0.21
CA SER A 180 8.40 14.37 0.11
C SER A 180 9.74 13.99 0.74
N LEU A 181 10.79 14.79 0.51
CA LEU A 181 12.10 14.55 1.09
C LEU A 181 12.08 14.68 2.62
N VAL A 182 11.39 15.69 3.14
CA VAL A 182 11.22 15.87 4.59
C VAL A 182 10.42 14.72 5.19
N ALA A 183 9.32 14.30 4.55
CA ALA A 183 8.53 13.16 4.99
C ALA A 183 9.35 11.85 4.99
N ALA A 184 10.12 11.61 3.93
CA ALA A 184 11.01 10.45 3.84
C ALA A 184 12.07 10.46 4.93
N ALA A 185 12.70 11.61 5.21
CA ALA A 185 13.66 11.76 6.29
C ALA A 185 13.03 11.45 7.67
N GLY A 186 11.81 11.95 7.92
CA GLY A 186 11.05 11.67 9.13
C GLY A 186 10.75 10.17 9.30
N SER A 187 10.28 9.51 8.24
CA SER A 187 10.02 8.07 8.27
C SER A 187 11.28 7.22 8.43
N ILE A 188 12.42 7.63 7.85
CA ILE A 188 13.71 6.96 8.06
C ILE A 188 14.16 7.12 9.52
N GLN A 189 13.99 8.30 10.11
CA GLN A 189 14.31 8.54 11.51
C GLN A 189 13.43 7.72 12.46
N GLY A 190 12.11 7.64 12.18
CA GLY A 190 11.17 6.78 12.92
C GLY A 190 11.63 5.32 12.86
N LEU A 191 11.85 4.81 11.65
CA LEU A 191 12.29 3.43 11.44
C LEU A 191 13.62 3.13 12.13
N ALA A 192 14.58 4.05 12.07
CA ALA A 192 15.89 3.89 12.73
C ALA A 192 15.79 3.91 14.26
N THR A 193 14.80 4.60 14.82
CA THR A 193 14.54 4.62 16.27
C THR A 193 13.88 3.33 16.71
N ASP A 194 12.85 2.92 15.97
CA ASP A 194 12.06 1.72 16.25
C ASP A 194 12.89 0.43 16.12
N VAL A 195 13.73 0.34 15.08
CA VAL A 195 14.63 -0.82 14.88
C VAL A 195 15.66 -0.96 16.00
N LYS A 196 16.15 0.13 16.60
CA LYS A 196 17.12 0.06 17.72
C LYS A 196 16.53 -0.58 18.97
N GLY A 197 15.23 -0.39 19.21
CA GLY A 197 14.52 -0.97 20.36
C GLY A 197 13.98 -2.37 20.10
N TYR A 198 13.93 -2.80 18.83
CA TYR A 198 13.26 -4.02 18.44
C TYR A 198 14.15 -5.26 18.57
N LYS A 199 13.68 -6.24 19.34
CA LYS A 199 14.24 -7.59 19.38
C LYS A 199 13.34 -8.51 18.54
N PRO A 200 13.83 -9.03 17.40
CA PRO A 200 13.02 -9.90 16.56
C PRO A 200 12.57 -11.13 17.35
N PHE A 201 11.28 -11.44 17.24
CA PHE A 201 10.63 -12.61 17.85
C PHE A 201 10.65 -12.67 19.39
N SER A 202 10.86 -11.54 20.09
CA SER A 202 10.70 -11.47 21.53
C SER A 202 9.32 -10.93 21.91
N THR A 203 8.52 -11.73 22.62
CA THR A 203 7.29 -11.26 23.28
C THR A 203 7.68 -10.46 24.52
N HIS A 204 7.36 -9.16 24.54
CA HIS A 204 7.33 -8.41 25.80
C HIS A 204 6.26 -9.05 26.69
N GLN A 205 6.70 -9.71 27.77
CA GLN A 205 5.87 -9.96 28.95
C GLN A 205 5.72 -8.66 29.74
#